data_AF-A0AAV7EQT1-F1
#
_entry.id   AF-A0AAV7EQT1-F1
#
_cell.length_a   1.000
_cell.length_b   1.000
_cell.length_c   1.000
_cell.angle_alpha   90.00
_cell.angle_beta   90.00
_cell.angle_gamma   90.00
#
_symmetry.space_group_name_H-M   'P 1'
#
loop_
_entity.id
_entity.type
_entity.pdbx_description
1 polymer ?
#
loop_
_entity_poly.entity_id
_entity_poly.type
_entity_poly.pdbx_seq_one_letter_code
_entity_poly.pdbx_strand_id
1 'polypeptide(L)'
;MLSGRLAKWALLLSEFEINFIPQKAIKGQGLANFLADHPISAEWEVSENLPDEEVFYIEVLPPWRMYIDGAARKNGAGVGVLFMSPNDNLMSYSFILSHCCTNNEAEYNAIILGLRMAIEMGLNQLEIFGDSAMVIKQLIGDFEVRKDELMPYQKEAQRLQQKIPNVTLGHVPRANNSQADALAGIATSLAQFDARPERIPICERWVVSTLEKFSGEEEINLVSVYAIEEEINLVSVYATEEEDWRQQFLDYLEHKKLP
;
A
#
# COMPACT_ATOMS: atom_id res chain seq x y z
N MET A 1 -8.46 19.02 19.09
CA MET A 1 -7.13 18.52 18.65
C MET A 1 -6.54 17.71 19.80
N LEU A 2 -6.50 16.39 19.67
CA LEU A 2 -5.67 15.58 20.57
C LEU A 2 -4.22 15.89 20.22
N SER A 3 -3.46 16.46 21.15
CA SER A 3 -2.02 16.70 20.97
C SER A 3 -1.25 16.03 22.09
N GLY A 4 -0.03 15.59 21.80
CA GLY A 4 0.82 14.89 22.77
C GLY A 4 0.67 13.36 22.74
N ARG A 5 1.13 12.71 23.82
CA ARG A 5 1.27 11.23 23.90
C ARG A 5 -0.03 10.47 23.61
N LEU A 6 -1.18 11.00 24.04
CA LEU A 6 -2.50 10.41 23.82
C LEU A 6 -2.90 10.35 22.34
N ALA A 7 -2.54 11.36 21.55
CA ALA A 7 -2.82 11.37 20.11
C ALA A 7 -1.98 10.32 19.37
N LYS A 8 -0.74 10.11 19.82
CA LYS A 8 0.17 9.09 19.29
C LYS A 8 -0.33 7.68 19.60
N TRP A 9 -0.72 7.45 20.85
CA TRP A 9 -1.34 6.18 21.25
C TRP A 9 -2.63 5.91 20.46
N ALA A 10 -3.50 6.92 20.30
CA ALA A 10 -4.73 6.77 19.53
C ALA A 10 -4.48 6.44 18.06
N LEU A 11 -3.42 6.97 17.44
CA LEU A 11 -3.04 6.64 16.07
C LEU A 11 -2.54 5.19 15.95
N LEU A 12 -1.61 4.78 16.82
CA LEU A 12 -1.05 3.42 16.83
C LEU A 12 -2.10 2.35 17.11
N LEU A 13 -3.06 2.67 17.97
CA LEU A 13 -4.12 1.77 18.39
C LEU A 13 -5.30 1.74 17.40
N SER A 14 -5.33 2.65 16.41
CA SER A 14 -6.42 2.74 15.44
C SER A 14 -6.40 1.64 14.37
N GLU A 15 -5.27 0.95 14.20
CA GLU A 15 -5.13 -0.19 13.28
C GLU A 15 -5.77 -1.47 13.84
N PHE A 16 -6.02 -1.51 15.15
CA PHE A 16 -6.58 -2.67 15.84
C PHE A 16 -8.04 -2.44 16.23
N GLU A 17 -8.86 -3.48 16.11
CA GLU A 17 -10.22 -3.48 16.65
C GLU A 17 -10.15 -3.71 18.17
N ILE A 18 -10.09 -2.61 18.94
CA ILE A 18 -9.93 -2.68 20.39
C ILE A 18 -11.28 -2.96 21.05
N ASN A 19 -11.44 -4.20 21.48
CA ASN A 19 -12.53 -4.60 22.36
C ASN A 19 -12.17 -4.29 23.81
N PHE A 20 -12.81 -3.27 24.39
CA PHE A 20 -12.66 -2.97 25.81
C PHE A 20 -13.36 -4.03 26.66
N ILE A 21 -12.58 -4.91 27.27
CA ILE A 21 -13.08 -5.88 28.25
C ILE A 21 -12.83 -5.31 29.66
N PRO A 22 -13.87 -4.96 30.43
CA PRO A 22 -13.69 -4.49 31.80
C PRO A 22 -12.99 -5.56 32.64
N GLN A 23 -11.78 -5.27 33.10
CA GLN A 23 -11.05 -6.19 33.99
C GLN A 23 -11.72 -6.27 35.36
N LYS A 24 -11.89 -7.49 35.87
CA LYS A 24 -12.08 -7.71 37.31
C LYS A 24 -10.71 -7.54 37.95
N ALA A 25 -10.61 -6.64 38.93
CA ALA A 25 -9.36 -6.37 39.63
C ALA A 25 -8.71 -7.68 40.13
N ILE A 26 -7.50 -7.96 39.66
CA ILE A 26 -6.69 -9.05 40.20
C ILE A 26 -6.24 -8.59 41.60
N LYS A 27 -6.58 -9.35 42.64
CA LYS A 27 -6.06 -9.07 43.99
C LYS A 27 -4.54 -9.12 43.90
N GLY A 28 -3.86 -8.00 44.15
CA GLY A 28 -2.39 -7.94 44.14
C GLY A 28 -1.72 -8.99 45.05
N GLN A 29 -2.45 -9.47 46.05
CA GLN A 29 -2.05 -10.60 46.89
C GLN A 29 -1.83 -11.91 46.11
N GLY A 30 -2.60 -12.18 45.06
CA GLY A 30 -2.46 -13.38 44.23
C GLY A 30 -1.13 -13.40 43.48
N LEU A 31 -0.71 -12.24 42.95
CA LEU A 31 0.58 -12.07 42.30
C LEU A 31 1.73 -12.18 43.31
N ALA A 32 1.58 -11.56 44.49
CA ALA A 32 2.57 -11.66 45.56
C ALA A 32 2.77 -13.11 46.05
N ASN A 33 1.67 -13.86 46.21
CA ASN A 33 1.73 -15.26 46.62
C ASN A 33 2.39 -16.13 45.54
N PHE A 34 2.09 -15.89 44.25
CA PHE A 34 2.73 -16.62 43.16
C PHE A 34 4.25 -16.41 43.13
N LEU A 35 4.72 -15.18 43.32
CA LEU A 35 6.15 -14.87 43.40
C LEU A 35 6.82 -15.46 44.66
N ALA A 36 6.09 -15.55 45.77
CA ALA A 36 6.57 -16.19 46.99
C ALA A 36 6.67 -17.71 46.85
N ASP A 37 5.72 -18.33 46.15
CA ASP A 37 5.70 -19.77 45.87
C ASP A 37 6.74 -20.18 44.79
N HIS A 38 7.22 -19.22 43.99
CA HIS A 38 8.23 -19.42 42.94
C HIS A 38 9.40 -18.43 43.11
N PRO A 39 10.23 -18.61 44.15
CA PRO A 39 11.34 -17.71 44.43
C PRO A 39 12.34 -17.75 43.28
N ILE A 40 12.60 -16.58 42.71
CA ILE A 40 13.56 -16.45 41.61
C ILE A 40 14.97 -16.55 42.19
N SER A 41 15.87 -17.27 41.50
CA SER A 41 17.23 -17.53 41.99
C SER A 41 17.94 -16.23 42.36
N ALA A 42 18.71 -16.21 43.44
CA ALA A 42 19.50 -15.05 43.86
C ALA A 42 20.60 -14.66 42.83
N GLU A 43 20.89 -15.56 41.90
CA GLU A 43 21.80 -15.34 40.76
C GLU A 43 21.08 -14.83 39.51
N TRP A 44 19.74 -14.70 39.57
CA TRP A 44 18.97 -14.04 38.52
C TRP A 44 19.19 -12.54 38.66
N GLU A 45 20.23 -12.05 37.98
CA GLU A 45 20.34 -10.63 37.68
C GLU A 45 19.09 -10.26 36.89
N VAL A 46 18.24 -9.41 37.46
CA VAL A 46 17.26 -8.67 36.67
C VAL A 46 18.09 -7.93 35.63
N SER A 47 18.03 -8.38 34.39
CA SER A 47 18.71 -7.73 33.28
C SER A 47 18.19 -6.29 33.23
N GLU A 48 18.99 -5.32 33.71
CA GLU A 48 18.74 -3.90 33.45
C GLU A 48 18.88 -3.58 31.96
N ASN A 49 19.50 -4.49 31.19
CA ASN A 49 19.28 -4.61 29.76
C ASN A 49 17.90 -5.25 29.53
N LEU A 50 16.84 -4.55 29.94
CA LEU A 50 15.68 -4.50 29.06
C LEU A 50 16.22 -3.88 27.78
N PRO A 51 16.01 -4.46 26.59
CA PRO A 51 16.26 -3.72 25.36
C PRO A 51 15.19 -2.63 25.28
N ASP A 52 15.35 -1.59 26.11
CA ASP A 52 14.77 -0.25 25.94
C ASP A 52 15.27 0.36 24.62
N GLU A 53 16.01 -0.39 23.81
CA GLU A 53 16.45 -0.03 22.46
C GLU A 53 15.62 -0.73 21.38
N GLU A 54 14.95 -1.86 21.64
CA GLU A 54 14.18 -2.57 20.60
C GLU A 54 12.79 -1.97 20.34
N VAL A 55 12.35 -0.98 21.13
CA VAL A 55 11.05 -0.27 20.94
C VAL A 55 11.18 1.26 20.98
N PHE A 56 12.28 1.83 20.47
CA PHE A 56 12.46 3.29 20.44
C PHE A 56 12.76 3.91 19.08
N TYR A 57 12.71 3.11 18.01
CA TYR A 57 12.65 3.62 16.66
C TYR A 57 11.53 2.89 15.94
N ILE A 58 10.37 3.56 15.85
CA ILE A 58 9.60 3.40 14.62
C ILE A 58 10.52 3.99 13.57
N GLU A 59 11.19 3.16 12.77
CA GLU A 59 11.69 3.62 11.49
C GLU A 59 10.46 4.13 10.76
N VAL A 60 10.24 5.45 10.81
CA VAL A 60 9.25 6.11 9.97
C VAL A 60 9.86 6.01 8.58
N LEU A 61 9.62 4.87 7.95
CA LEU A 61 10.04 4.62 6.59
C LEU A 61 9.49 5.76 5.72
N PRO A 62 10.32 6.31 4.81
CA PRO A 62 9.84 7.35 3.91
C PRO A 62 8.63 6.84 3.12
N PRO A 63 7.75 7.73 2.64
CA PRO A 63 6.63 7.31 1.82
C PRO A 63 7.12 6.63 0.54
N TRP A 64 6.25 5.79 -0.03
CA TRP A 64 6.48 5.27 -1.37
C TRP A 64 6.53 6.43 -2.37
N ARG A 65 7.44 6.35 -3.34
CA ARG A 65 7.51 7.33 -4.43
C ARG A 65 7.06 6.67 -5.72
N MET A 66 6.22 7.35 -6.49
CA MET A 66 5.71 6.88 -7.77
C MET A 66 6.03 7.91 -8.84
N TYR A 67 6.72 7.49 -9.89
CA TYR A 67 7.02 8.31 -11.06
C TYR A 67 6.17 7.83 -12.23
N ILE A 68 5.49 8.76 -12.89
CA ILE A 68 4.57 8.45 -13.99
C ILE A 68 4.88 9.30 -15.21
N ASP A 69 4.63 8.74 -16.39
CA ASP A 69 4.72 9.45 -17.66
C ASP A 69 3.74 8.83 -18.66
N GLY A 70 3.13 9.69 -19.49
CA GLY A 70 2.26 9.28 -20.58
C GLY A 70 2.77 9.75 -21.94
N ALA A 71 2.91 8.82 -22.88
CA ALA A 71 3.37 9.13 -24.23
C ALA A 71 2.33 8.76 -25.28
N ALA A 72 1.92 9.72 -26.11
CA ALA A 72 1.05 9.46 -27.24
C ALA A 72 1.71 9.80 -28.59
N ARG A 73 1.43 8.97 -29.60
CA ARG A 73 1.85 9.14 -31.00
C ARG A 73 0.65 8.84 -31.90
N LYS A 74 0.79 9.09 -33.21
CA LYS A 74 -0.33 9.00 -34.17
C LYS A 74 -1.09 7.66 -34.15
N ASN A 75 -0.39 6.54 -33.92
CA ASN A 75 -0.94 5.18 -34.01
C ASN A 75 -0.74 4.38 -32.71
N GLY A 76 -0.64 5.04 -31.57
CA GLY A 76 -0.45 4.34 -30.31
C GLY A 76 -0.17 5.26 -29.15
N ALA A 77 -0.52 4.82 -27.96
CA ALA A 77 -0.21 5.52 -26.72
C ALA A 77 0.22 4.52 -25.66
N GLY A 78 1.00 5.00 -24.70
CA GLY A 78 1.68 4.20 -23.70
C GLY A 78 1.82 4.96 -22.41
N VAL A 79 1.91 4.21 -21.33
CA VAL A 79 2.03 4.69 -19.95
C VAL A 79 3.22 4.01 -19.31
N GLY A 80 4.07 4.80 -18.66
CA GLY A 80 5.12 4.33 -17.77
C GLY A 80 4.76 4.62 -16.32
N VAL A 81 4.94 3.63 -15.45
CA VAL A 81 4.79 3.78 -13.99
C VAL A 81 6.00 3.14 -13.32
N LEU A 82 6.64 3.87 -12.43
CA LEU A 82 7.76 3.39 -11.63
C LEU A 82 7.44 3.62 -10.15
N PHE A 83 7.36 2.56 -9.37
CA PHE A 83 7.30 2.64 -7.92
C PHE A 83 8.69 2.47 -7.32
N MET A 84 8.98 3.28 -6.30
CA MET A 84 10.15 3.16 -5.45
C MET A 84 9.67 2.94 -4.02
N SER A 85 10.06 1.80 -3.45
CA SER A 85 9.74 1.48 -2.07
C SER A 85 10.52 2.38 -1.10
N PRO A 86 10.14 2.40 0.18
CA PRO A 86 10.90 3.13 1.19
C PRO A 86 12.35 2.66 1.34
N ASN A 87 12.64 1.42 0.93
CA ASN A 87 13.97 0.81 0.91
C ASN A 87 14.68 0.99 -0.44
N ASP A 88 14.22 1.93 -1.27
CA ASP A 88 14.72 2.26 -2.60
C ASP A 88 14.66 1.09 -3.62
N ASN A 89 13.79 0.08 -3.39
CA ASN A 89 13.53 -0.98 -4.38
C ASN A 89 12.62 -0.44 -5.49
N LEU A 90 13.00 -0.68 -6.74
CA LEU A 90 12.27 -0.21 -7.92
C LEU A 90 11.35 -1.29 -8.50
N MET A 91 10.11 -0.92 -8.81
CA MET A 91 9.17 -1.72 -9.59
C MET A 91 8.71 -0.92 -10.81
N SER A 92 9.07 -1.40 -12.00
CA SER A 92 8.85 -0.71 -13.27
C SER A 92 7.74 -1.37 -14.06
N TYR A 93 6.81 -0.57 -14.58
CA TYR A 93 5.67 -1.04 -15.35
C TYR A 93 5.46 -0.19 -16.60
N SER A 94 5.05 -0.85 -17.68
CA SER A 94 4.84 -0.24 -18.99
C SER A 94 3.54 -0.79 -19.58
N PHE A 95 2.61 0.07 -19.93
CA PHE A 95 1.26 -0.32 -20.39
C PHE A 95 0.92 0.33 -21.72
N ILE A 96 0.35 -0.46 -22.63
CA ILE A 96 -0.19 0.04 -23.89
C ILE A 96 -1.63 0.53 -23.64
N LEU A 97 -1.93 1.75 -24.08
CA LEU A 97 -3.30 2.23 -24.12
C LEU A 97 -3.99 1.70 -25.38
N SER A 98 -5.17 1.12 -25.19
CA SER A 98 -5.94 0.46 -26.25
C SER A 98 -6.50 1.41 -27.32
N HIS A 99 -6.49 2.71 -27.04
CA HIS A 99 -7.00 3.75 -27.93
C HIS A 99 -5.94 4.83 -28.14
N CYS A 100 -5.97 5.43 -29.31
CA CYS A 100 -5.18 6.63 -29.56
C CYS A 100 -5.74 7.77 -28.71
N CYS A 101 -4.85 8.52 -28.07
CA CYS A 101 -5.19 9.67 -27.25
C CYS A 101 -4.18 10.80 -27.47
N THR A 102 -4.44 11.95 -26.88
CA THR A 102 -3.51 13.07 -26.81
C THR A 102 -2.47 12.84 -25.71
N ASN A 103 -1.34 13.58 -25.75
CA ASN A 103 -0.33 13.49 -24.70
C ASN A 103 -0.94 13.74 -23.31
N ASN A 104 -1.74 14.80 -23.16
CA ASN A 104 -2.37 15.11 -21.87
C ASN A 104 -3.27 13.98 -21.36
N GLU A 105 -4.02 13.31 -22.25
CA GLU A 105 -4.82 12.15 -21.86
C GLU A 105 -3.93 10.97 -21.46
N ALA A 106 -2.81 10.72 -22.15
CA ALA A 106 -1.86 9.69 -21.76
C ALA A 106 -1.29 9.96 -20.35
N GLU A 107 -0.93 11.21 -20.05
CA GLU A 107 -0.44 11.62 -18.71
C GLU A 107 -1.49 11.38 -17.62
N TYR A 108 -2.75 11.75 -17.89
CA TYR A 108 -3.85 11.47 -16.96
C TYR A 108 -4.08 9.97 -16.76
N ASN A 109 -4.02 9.18 -17.83
CA ASN A 109 -4.12 7.73 -17.75
C ASN A 109 -2.97 7.13 -16.94
N ALA A 110 -1.75 7.69 -17.05
CA ALA A 110 -0.61 7.26 -16.26
C ALA A 110 -0.83 7.43 -14.76
N ILE A 111 -1.36 8.60 -14.34
CA ILE A 111 -1.71 8.85 -12.93
C ILE A 111 -2.83 7.92 -12.46
N ILE A 112 -3.89 7.76 -13.25
CA ILE A 112 -5.04 6.92 -12.89
C ILE A 112 -4.62 5.47 -12.72
N LEU A 113 -3.80 4.95 -13.64
CA LEU A 113 -3.32 3.58 -13.58
C LEU A 113 -2.38 3.37 -12.39
N GLY A 114 -1.43 4.29 -12.18
CA GLY A 114 -0.54 4.25 -11.01
C GLY A 114 -1.31 4.31 -9.68
N LEU A 115 -2.32 5.17 -9.56
CA LEU A 115 -3.17 5.23 -8.36
C LEU A 115 -3.95 3.94 -8.11
N ARG A 116 -4.45 3.27 -9.15
CA ARG A 116 -5.12 1.96 -8.99
C ARG A 116 -4.15 0.92 -8.46
N MET A 117 -2.96 0.82 -9.04
CA MET A 117 -1.92 -0.09 -8.60
C MET A 117 -1.53 0.19 -7.14
N ALA A 118 -1.38 1.46 -6.76
CA ALA A 118 -1.08 1.85 -5.39
C ALA A 118 -2.17 1.41 -4.40
N ILE A 119 -3.44 1.49 -4.79
CA ILE A 119 -4.57 1.01 -3.97
C ILE A 119 -4.53 -0.52 -3.84
N GLU A 120 -4.28 -1.23 -4.95
CA GLU A 120 -4.17 -2.70 -4.96
C GLU A 120 -2.99 -3.19 -4.12
N MET A 121 -1.89 -2.42 -4.08
CA MET A 121 -0.75 -2.66 -3.21
C MET A 121 -1.00 -2.30 -1.74
N GLY A 122 -2.16 -1.71 -1.39
CA GLY A 122 -2.49 -1.32 -0.02
C GLY A 122 -1.63 -0.18 0.52
N LEU A 123 -1.14 0.73 -0.34
CA LEU A 123 -0.26 1.82 0.09
C LEU A 123 -1.02 2.85 0.92
N ASN A 124 -0.44 3.23 2.07
CA ASN A 124 -1.01 4.23 2.98
C ASN A 124 -0.39 5.63 2.83
N GLN A 125 0.83 5.71 2.29
CA GLN A 125 1.55 6.97 2.04
C GLN A 125 2.24 6.91 0.68
N LEU A 126 1.97 7.90 -0.18
CA LEU A 126 2.45 7.93 -1.56
C LEU A 126 2.79 9.36 -2.01
N GLU A 127 3.99 9.54 -2.57
CA GLU A 127 4.39 10.74 -3.29
C GLU A 127 4.39 10.45 -4.79
N ILE A 128 3.64 11.25 -5.55
CA ILE A 128 3.45 11.05 -6.99
C ILE A 128 4.20 12.14 -7.75
N PHE A 129 5.06 11.76 -8.67
CA PHE A 129 5.87 12.64 -9.49
C PHE A 129 5.58 12.43 -10.98
N GLY A 130 5.38 13.53 -11.70
CA GLY A 130 5.27 13.53 -13.16
C GLY A 130 5.93 14.76 -13.77
N ASP A 131 6.27 14.70 -15.06
CA ASP A 131 6.92 15.80 -15.79
C ASP A 131 5.93 16.80 -16.41
N SER A 132 4.65 16.43 -16.51
CA SER A 132 3.59 17.31 -17.00
C SER A 132 3.12 18.30 -15.94
N ALA A 133 3.81 19.44 -15.85
CA ALA A 133 3.49 20.51 -14.91
C ALA A 133 2.01 20.96 -14.96
N MET A 134 1.39 20.93 -16.14
CA MET A 134 -0.02 21.28 -16.31
C MET A 134 -0.93 20.27 -15.60
N VAL A 135 -0.74 18.97 -15.87
CA VAL A 135 -1.59 17.89 -15.31
C VAL A 135 -1.43 17.82 -13.80
N ILE A 136 -0.19 17.90 -13.30
CA ILE A 136 0.08 17.93 -11.86
C ILE A 136 -0.63 19.11 -11.18
N LYS A 137 -0.53 20.32 -11.72
CA LYS A 137 -1.21 21.51 -11.17
C LYS A 137 -2.74 21.41 -11.26
N GLN A 138 -3.28 20.79 -12.30
CA GLN A 138 -4.72 20.55 -12.42
C GLN A 138 -5.24 19.57 -11.36
N LEU A 139 -4.46 18.56 -11.00
CA LEU A 139 -4.84 17.59 -9.97
C LEU A 139 -4.68 18.14 -8.55
N ILE A 140 -3.65 18.96 -8.31
CA ILE A 140 -3.48 19.69 -7.05
C ILE A 140 -4.62 20.73 -6.85
N GLY A 141 -5.19 21.24 -7.95
CA GLY A 141 -6.28 22.21 -7.94
C GLY A 141 -5.84 23.66 -8.17
N ASP A 142 -4.54 23.89 -8.43
CA ASP A 142 -4.01 25.21 -8.77
C ASP A 142 -4.52 25.69 -10.13
N PHE A 143 -4.70 24.76 -11.07
CA PHE A 143 -5.07 25.04 -12.45
C PHE A 143 -6.45 24.45 -12.77
N GLU A 144 -7.26 25.21 -13.50
CA GLU A 144 -8.56 24.74 -13.97
C GLU A 144 -8.42 23.85 -15.22
N VAL A 145 -9.23 22.79 -15.30
CA VAL A 145 -9.34 21.95 -16.48
C VAL A 145 -10.35 22.58 -17.44
N ARG A 146 -9.85 23.21 -18.51
CA ARG A 146 -10.70 23.91 -19.49
C ARG A 146 -11.31 23.00 -20.56
N LYS A 147 -10.74 21.82 -20.78
CA LYS A 147 -11.21 20.89 -21.80
C LYS A 147 -12.19 19.92 -21.16
N ASP A 148 -13.43 19.91 -21.65
CA ASP A 148 -14.48 19.01 -21.15
C ASP A 148 -14.08 17.53 -21.21
N GLU A 149 -13.26 17.16 -22.21
CA GLU A 149 -12.71 15.81 -22.40
C GLU A 149 -11.78 15.37 -21.25
N LEU A 150 -11.11 16.31 -20.57
CA LEU A 150 -10.17 16.01 -19.48
C LEU A 150 -10.85 15.99 -18.10
N MET A 151 -12.06 16.55 -17.98
CA MET A 151 -12.82 16.60 -16.73
C MET A 151 -13.10 15.21 -16.11
N PRO A 152 -13.47 14.17 -16.90
CA PRO A 152 -13.66 12.83 -16.36
C PRO A 152 -12.38 12.24 -15.77
N TYR A 153 -11.23 12.46 -16.43
CA TYR A 153 -9.94 11.97 -15.95
C TYR A 153 -9.53 12.64 -14.64
N GLN A 154 -9.69 13.96 -14.54
CA GLN A 154 -9.42 14.70 -13.30
C GLN A 154 -10.28 14.17 -12.15
N LYS A 155 -11.58 13.99 -12.37
CA LYS A 155 -12.51 13.47 -11.36
C LYS A 155 -12.14 12.06 -10.90
N GLU A 156 -11.78 11.17 -11.83
CA GLU A 156 -11.41 9.81 -11.48
C GLU A 156 -10.09 9.76 -10.71
N ALA A 157 -9.09 10.53 -11.14
CA ALA A 157 -7.82 10.64 -10.42
C ALA A 157 -8.02 11.18 -9.00
N GLN A 158 -8.84 12.22 -8.81
CA GLN A 158 -9.16 12.77 -7.49
C GLN A 158 -9.92 11.75 -6.62
N ARG A 159 -10.87 11.00 -7.19
CA ARG A 159 -11.61 9.95 -6.49
C ARG A 159 -10.67 8.82 -6.02
N LEU A 160 -9.68 8.45 -6.83
CA LEU A 160 -8.68 7.45 -6.46
C LEU A 160 -7.70 7.97 -5.41
N GLN A 161 -7.25 9.23 -5.52
CA GLN A 161 -6.40 9.87 -4.51
C GLN A 161 -7.03 9.83 -3.12
N GLN A 162 -8.34 10.09 -3.01
CA GLN A 162 -9.08 10.06 -1.74
C GLN A 162 -9.12 8.68 -1.06
N LYS A 163 -8.81 7.60 -1.79
CA LYS A 163 -8.76 6.24 -1.23
C LYS A 163 -7.44 5.92 -0.55
N ILE A 164 -6.38 6.69 -0.84
CA ILE A 164 -5.07 6.53 -0.22
C ILE A 164 -4.96 7.59 0.88
N PRO A 165 -4.72 7.20 2.15
CA PRO A 165 -4.75 8.12 3.30
C PRO A 165 -3.86 9.36 3.15
N ASN A 166 -2.64 9.21 2.64
CA ASN A 166 -1.71 10.32 2.45
C ASN A 166 -1.13 10.29 1.04
N VAL A 167 -1.55 11.23 0.21
CA VAL A 167 -1.01 11.41 -1.14
C VAL A 167 -0.47 12.83 -1.30
N THR A 168 0.73 12.96 -1.85
CA THR A 168 1.25 14.23 -2.34
C THR A 168 1.57 14.13 -3.82
N LEU A 169 1.43 15.25 -4.55
CA LEU A 169 1.77 15.34 -5.96
C LEU A 169 2.86 16.40 -6.17
N GLY A 170 3.85 16.06 -6.99
CA GLY A 170 4.98 16.92 -7.31
C GLY A 170 5.29 16.91 -8.80
N HIS A 171 5.71 18.06 -9.32
CA HIS A 171 6.27 18.14 -10.66
C HIS A 171 7.78 17.97 -10.60
N VAL A 172 8.33 17.15 -11.50
CA VAL A 172 9.77 16.99 -11.71
C VAL A 172 10.15 17.34 -13.15
N PRO A 173 11.31 17.95 -13.42
CA PRO A 173 11.76 18.15 -14.79
C PRO A 173 11.87 16.81 -15.54
N ARG A 174 11.56 16.80 -16.85
CA ARG A 174 11.61 15.59 -17.69
C ARG A 174 12.93 14.81 -17.60
N ALA A 175 14.06 15.52 -17.48
CA ALA A 175 15.38 14.89 -17.30
C ALA A 175 15.45 13.98 -16.06
N ASN A 176 14.68 14.30 -15.02
CA ASN A 176 14.59 13.55 -13.77
C ASN A 176 13.45 12.50 -13.78
N ASN A 177 12.66 12.43 -14.87
CA ASN A 177 11.59 11.44 -15.06
C ASN A 177 11.91 10.44 -16.20
N SER A 178 13.19 10.33 -16.57
CA SER A 178 13.64 9.63 -17.78
C SER A 178 13.26 8.14 -17.82
N GLN A 179 13.17 7.47 -16.65
CA GLN A 179 12.77 6.06 -16.57
C GLN A 179 11.28 5.88 -16.88
N ALA A 180 10.40 6.72 -16.32
CA ALA A 180 8.97 6.67 -16.64
C ALA A 180 8.72 7.04 -18.11
N ASP A 181 9.40 8.06 -18.63
CA ASP A 181 9.36 8.46 -20.06
C ASP A 181 9.82 7.32 -20.99
N ALA A 182 10.90 6.61 -20.61
CA ALA A 182 11.36 5.45 -21.36
C ALA A 182 10.33 4.31 -21.37
N LEU A 183 9.71 4.00 -20.22
CA LEU A 183 8.66 2.98 -20.10
C LEU A 183 7.44 3.34 -20.97
N ALA A 184 6.97 4.59 -20.88
CA ALA A 184 5.89 5.09 -21.72
C ALA A 184 6.25 4.98 -23.22
N GLY A 185 7.47 5.41 -23.58
CA GLY A 185 7.98 5.34 -24.95
C GLY A 185 8.08 3.92 -25.52
N ILE A 186 8.45 2.93 -24.70
CA ILE A 186 8.47 1.51 -25.07
C ILE A 186 7.05 1.05 -25.37
N ALA A 187 6.10 1.26 -24.46
CA ALA A 187 4.70 0.92 -24.68
C ALA A 187 4.13 1.55 -25.96
N THR A 188 4.34 2.85 -26.14
CA THR A 188 3.87 3.57 -27.33
C THR A 188 4.46 3.02 -28.61
N SER A 189 5.73 2.57 -28.58
CA SER A 189 6.38 1.99 -29.75
C SER A 189 5.84 0.59 -30.06
N LEU A 190 5.57 -0.22 -29.04
CA LEU A 190 4.94 -1.53 -29.20
C LEU A 190 3.51 -1.44 -29.72
N ALA A 191 2.77 -0.41 -29.30
CA ALA A 191 1.40 -0.15 -29.76
C ALA A 191 1.28 0.15 -31.27
N GLN A 192 2.37 0.60 -31.91
CA GLN A 192 2.39 0.96 -33.33
C GLN A 192 2.57 -0.23 -34.28
N PHE A 193 2.95 -1.40 -33.76
CA PHE A 193 3.11 -2.58 -34.59
C PHE A 193 1.73 -3.17 -34.90
N ASP A 194 1.25 -2.95 -36.13
CA ASP A 194 0.05 -3.57 -36.75
C ASP A 194 0.18 -5.09 -36.99
N ALA A 195 1.20 -5.74 -36.42
CA ALA A 195 1.32 -7.17 -36.50
C ALA A 195 0.14 -7.78 -35.73
N ARG A 196 -0.73 -8.51 -36.44
CA ARG A 196 -1.66 -9.45 -35.78
C ARG A 196 -0.81 -10.21 -34.76
N PRO A 197 -1.02 -10.02 -33.44
CA PRO A 197 -0.25 -10.79 -32.49
C PRO A 197 -0.63 -12.24 -32.77
N GLU A 198 0.35 -13.08 -33.11
CA GLU A 198 0.22 -14.50 -32.81
C GLU A 198 -0.11 -14.53 -31.33
N ARG A 199 -1.39 -14.80 -31.06
CA ARG A 199 -2.00 -14.64 -29.75
C ARG A 199 -1.27 -15.56 -28.79
N ILE A 200 -0.37 -14.99 -27.99
CA ILE A 200 -0.05 -15.55 -26.69
C ILE A 200 -1.07 -14.90 -25.76
N PRO A 201 -2.16 -15.60 -25.38
CA PRO A 201 -3.16 -15.03 -24.51
C PRO A 201 -2.54 -14.89 -23.12
N ILE A 202 -2.11 -13.68 -22.76
CA ILE A 202 -1.95 -13.33 -21.36
C ILE A 202 -3.31 -12.77 -20.92
N CYS A 203 -4.09 -13.62 -20.25
CA CYS A 203 -5.32 -13.23 -19.60
C CYS A 203 -4.99 -12.29 -18.45
N GLU A 204 -5.37 -11.02 -18.57
CA GLU A 204 -6.33 -10.37 -17.67
C GLU A 204 -6.69 -8.99 -18.23
N ARG A 205 -7.99 -8.80 -18.49
CA ARG A 205 -8.57 -7.65 -19.19
C ARG A 205 -9.19 -6.71 -18.16
N TRP A 206 -8.47 -5.68 -17.75
CA TRP A 206 -9.06 -4.56 -17.01
C TRP A 206 -9.35 -3.41 -17.96
N VAL A 207 -10.54 -3.44 -18.56
CA VAL A 207 -11.08 -2.32 -19.33
C VAL A 207 -12.12 -1.65 -18.43
N VAL A 208 -11.91 -0.38 -18.08
CA VAL A 208 -13.02 0.48 -17.63
C VAL A 208 -13.88 0.69 -18.87
N SER A 209 -14.87 -0.18 -19.06
CA SER A 209 -15.94 0.04 -20.02
C SER A 209 -16.65 1.33 -19.62
N THR A 210 -16.81 2.20 -20.61
CA THR A 210 -17.64 3.41 -20.57
C THR A 210 -18.81 3.22 -19.62
N LEU A 211 -18.95 4.14 -18.66
CA LEU A 211 -20.09 4.25 -17.74
C LEU A 211 -21.41 4.14 -18.52
N GLU A 212 -21.91 2.92 -18.67
CA GLU A 212 -23.28 2.64 -19.05
C GLU A 212 -23.90 1.74 -17.99
N LYS A 213 -24.71 2.40 -17.16
CA LYS A 213 -25.92 1.90 -16.50
C LYS A 213 -25.71 0.94 -15.32
N PHE A 214 -26.05 1.46 -14.14
CA PHE A 214 -26.48 0.68 -12.99
C PHE A 214 -27.43 -0.45 -13.38
N SER A 215 -27.12 -1.68 -12.98
CA SER A 215 -28.01 -2.59 -12.26
C SER A 215 -27.36 -3.95 -12.09
N GLY A 216 -27.38 -4.51 -10.88
CA GLY A 216 -27.17 -5.93 -10.66
C GLY A 216 -25.98 -6.22 -9.75
N GLU A 217 -26.32 -6.65 -8.53
CA GLU A 217 -25.46 -7.38 -7.61
C GLU A 217 -24.87 -8.61 -8.32
N GLU A 218 -23.57 -8.86 -8.16
CA GLU A 218 -23.02 -10.22 -8.07
C GLU A 218 -21.54 -10.15 -7.64
N GLU A 219 -21.26 -10.82 -6.52
CA GLU A 219 -19.93 -11.11 -5.99
C GLU A 219 -19.09 -11.89 -7.01
N ILE A 220 -17.80 -11.57 -7.13
CA ILE A 220 -16.85 -12.46 -7.82
C ILE A 220 -15.61 -12.67 -6.96
N ASN A 221 -15.42 -13.95 -6.66
CA ASN A 221 -14.36 -14.56 -5.86
C ASN A 221 -12.94 -14.20 -6.32
N LEU A 222 -12.07 -13.92 -5.33
CA LEU A 222 -10.62 -13.94 -5.49
C LEU A 222 -10.12 -15.35 -5.80
N VAL A 223 -9.31 -15.48 -6.85
CA VAL A 223 -8.37 -16.60 -7.02
C VAL A 223 -7.00 -16.01 -7.32
N SER A 224 -6.02 -16.44 -6.53
CA SER A 224 -4.64 -15.97 -6.46
C SER A 224 -3.83 -16.22 -7.74
N VAL A 225 -2.91 -15.31 -8.07
CA VAL A 225 -1.83 -15.51 -9.05
C VAL A 225 -0.48 -15.51 -8.33
N TYR A 226 0.34 -16.51 -8.66
CA TYR A 226 1.63 -16.82 -8.07
C TYR A 226 2.72 -15.83 -8.46
N ALA A 227 3.52 -15.42 -7.47
CA ALA A 227 4.76 -14.70 -7.65
C ALA A 227 5.82 -15.61 -8.30
N ILE A 228 6.68 -15.02 -9.14
CA ILE A 228 7.95 -15.64 -9.52
C ILE A 228 8.89 -15.39 -8.34
N GLU A 229 9.08 -16.40 -7.51
CA GLU A 229 10.00 -16.40 -6.37
C GLU A 229 11.45 -16.48 -6.87
N GLU A 230 12.24 -15.42 -6.68
CA GLU A 230 13.67 -15.61 -6.42
C GLU A 230 13.81 -15.96 -4.93
N GLU A 231 14.56 -17.03 -4.65
CA GLU A 231 14.69 -17.68 -3.34
C GLU A 231 14.96 -16.70 -2.20
N ILE A 232 13.95 -16.47 -1.38
CA ILE A 232 14.09 -15.91 -0.04
C ILE A 232 13.93 -17.08 0.93
N ASN A 233 14.90 -17.30 1.81
CA ASN A 233 14.82 -18.32 2.87
C ASN A 233 13.52 -18.17 3.68
N LEU A 234 12.54 -18.99 3.36
CA LEU A 234 11.24 -19.05 4.01
C LEU A 234 11.41 -19.69 5.40
N VAL A 235 11.55 -18.87 6.44
CA VAL A 235 11.34 -19.33 7.82
C VAL A 235 9.83 -19.44 8.01
N SER A 236 9.29 -20.67 7.91
CA SER A 236 7.91 -20.94 8.23
C SER A 236 7.73 -20.98 9.75
N VAL A 237 7.03 -20.00 10.31
CA VAL A 237 6.49 -20.08 11.68
C VAL A 237 5.12 -20.73 11.57
N TYR A 238 4.99 -21.94 12.10
CA TYR A 238 3.68 -22.58 12.24
C TYR A 238 2.86 -21.77 13.24
N ALA A 239 1.64 -21.40 12.87
CA ALA A 239 0.64 -20.96 13.85
C ALA A 239 0.32 -22.16 14.74
N THR A 240 0.97 -22.25 15.89
CA THR A 240 0.43 -22.98 17.03
C THR A 240 -0.94 -22.37 17.30
N GLU A 241 -1.97 -23.20 17.34
CA GLU A 241 -3.29 -22.82 17.84
C GLU A 241 -3.07 -21.94 19.08
N GLU A 242 -3.55 -20.69 19.05
CA GLU A 242 -3.50 -19.78 20.21
C GLU A 242 -4.41 -20.35 21.29
N GLU A 243 -3.90 -21.36 21.98
CA GLU A 243 -4.42 -21.77 23.26
C GLU A 243 -4.19 -20.58 24.18
N ASP A 244 -5.28 -19.97 24.66
CA ASP A 244 -5.23 -18.77 25.50
C ASP A 244 -4.21 -19.02 26.62
N TRP A 245 -3.05 -18.36 26.52
CA TRP A 245 -1.90 -18.61 27.39
C TRP A 245 -2.26 -18.46 28.87
N ARG A 246 -3.36 -17.74 29.16
CA ARG A 246 -3.91 -17.57 30.51
C ARG A 246 -4.52 -18.86 31.07
N GLN A 247 -4.91 -19.83 30.26
CA GLN A 247 -5.54 -21.06 30.74
C GLN A 247 -4.62 -21.90 31.62
N GLN A 248 -3.32 -21.96 31.30
CA GLN A 248 -2.36 -22.65 32.15
C GLN A 248 -2.25 -22.00 33.53
N PHE A 249 -2.38 -20.67 33.61
CA PHE A 249 -2.37 -19.93 34.86
C PHE A 249 -3.70 -20.01 35.61
N LEU A 250 -4.83 -20.00 34.91
CA LEU A 250 -6.16 -20.16 35.49
C LEU A 250 -6.34 -21.56 36.07
N ASP A 251 -5.91 -22.61 35.35
CA ASP A 251 -5.92 -23.98 35.85
C ASP A 251 -5.03 -24.17 37.07
N TYR A 252 -3.87 -23.50 37.12
CA TYR A 252 -3.03 -23.51 38.32
C TYR A 252 -3.69 -22.79 39.50
N LEU A 253 -4.30 -21.63 39.27
CA LEU A 253 -4.92 -20.85 40.34
C LEU A 253 -6.17 -21.54 40.90
N GLU A 254 -6.94 -22.22 40.05
CA GLU A 254 -8.19 -22.88 40.43
C GLU A 254 -7.98 -24.32 40.91
N HIS A 255 -7.07 -25.07 40.28
CA HIS A 255 -6.89 -26.51 40.51
C HIS A 255 -5.50 -26.91 41.01
N LYS A 256 -4.59 -25.94 41.20
CA LYS A 256 -3.19 -26.18 41.63
C LYS A 256 -2.42 -27.18 40.75
N LYS A 257 -2.83 -27.32 39.49
CA LYS A 257 -2.12 -28.12 38.48
C LYS A 257 -1.10 -27.26 37.77
N LEU A 258 0.15 -27.72 37.71
CA LEU A 258 1.22 -27.07 36.94
C LEU A 258 1.09 -27.45 35.45
N PRO A 259 1.47 -26.56 34.52
CA PRO A 259 1.70 -26.92 33.12
C PRO A 259 2.83 -27.93 32.96
#